data_AF-A0A6A5BJB9-F1
#
_entry.id   AF-A0A6A5BJB9-F1
#
_cell.length_a   1.000
_cell.length_b   1.000
_cell.length_c   1.000
_cell.angle_alpha   90.00
_cell.angle_beta   90.00
_cell.angle_gamma   90.00
#
_symmetry.space_group_name_H-M   'P 1'
#
loop_
_entity.id
_entity.type
_entity.pdbx_description
1 polymer ?
#
loop_
_entity_poly.entity_id
_entity_poly.type
_entity_poly.pdbx_seq_one_letter_code
_entity_poly.pdbx_strand_id
1 'polypeptide(L)'
;MKPKPKPNSTGGEVFMVEEQDTVPDDSDASLSLVFNYEKLVQDRSKMHKLNGYYIGASNNFVRVFTLNGRKYWIAQALCNHRAPDYKIHFSVVPQDVPKAFQCIAKHFYQRKLKFGMKAIMIDKETENKSMMNDQFKWDTHAGGEKSFTLEWPQSMRGREITLYIYRYYEIEKLKQVREFSCSHEECDHDVMNNQFISINEYSIHEVNGKYHHSHFMEFTSHPFKQFELTREDEESLSFLRKWVFEVEEILERENIQSNGCADGDLPLGLKYASFRNESFIPVVIQDNNRSDSDSHVTSSNGVNELFRYPPNYAGWNAANYEEAESLAENFKNTTMNRFSAMLCDYSPFVLFFLIPVTIGVITNH
;
A
#
# COMPACT_ATOMS: atom_id res chain seq x y z
N MET A 1 -34.54 -20.60 -31.47
CA MET A 1 -33.20 -19.99 -31.29
C MET A 1 -32.35 -20.93 -30.46
N LYS A 2 -31.20 -21.40 -30.97
CA LYS A 2 -30.27 -22.22 -30.18
C LYS A 2 -29.51 -21.29 -29.22
N PRO A 3 -29.36 -21.65 -27.93
CA PRO A 3 -28.59 -20.83 -26.99
C PRO A 3 -27.14 -20.76 -27.43
N LYS A 4 -26.57 -19.55 -27.49
CA LYS A 4 -25.14 -19.35 -27.74
C LYS A 4 -24.35 -19.99 -26.57
N PRO A 5 -23.25 -20.71 -26.85
CA PRO A 5 -22.37 -21.21 -25.81
C PRO A 5 -21.78 -20.03 -25.03
N LYS A 6 -21.76 -20.15 -23.69
CA LYS A 6 -21.07 -19.19 -22.82
C LYS A 6 -19.57 -19.22 -23.14
N PRO A 7 -18.88 -18.08 -23.12
CA PRO A 7 -17.42 -18.05 -23.27
C PRO A 7 -16.78 -18.84 -22.13
N ASN A 8 -15.79 -19.66 -22.48
CA ASN A 8 -14.95 -20.37 -21.52
C ASN A 8 -14.27 -19.33 -20.61
N SER A 9 -14.68 -19.28 -19.35
CA SER A 9 -13.88 -18.62 -18.32
C SER A 9 -12.55 -19.36 -18.25
N THR A 10 -11.46 -18.71 -18.62
CA THR A 10 -10.10 -19.19 -18.36
C THR A 10 -9.96 -19.35 -16.86
N GLY A 11 -10.14 -20.59 -16.38
CA GLY A 11 -9.91 -20.94 -14.99
C GLY A 11 -8.46 -20.63 -14.67
N GLY A 12 -8.23 -19.58 -13.88
CA GLY A 12 -6.93 -19.34 -13.30
C GLY A 12 -6.56 -20.58 -12.51
N GLU A 13 -5.49 -21.26 -12.91
CA GLU A 13 -4.92 -22.36 -12.13
C GLU A 13 -4.67 -21.83 -10.72
N VAL A 14 -5.43 -22.37 -9.76
CA VAL A 14 -5.12 -22.20 -8.36
C VAL A 14 -3.87 -23.04 -8.13
N PHE A 15 -2.70 -22.42 -8.27
CA PHE A 15 -1.43 -23.03 -7.91
C PHE A 15 -1.53 -23.42 -6.43
N MET A 16 -1.67 -24.72 -6.18
CA MET A 16 -1.56 -25.31 -4.85
C MET A 16 -0.09 -25.19 -4.45
N VAL A 17 0.23 -24.12 -3.73
CA VAL A 17 1.58 -23.88 -3.24
C VAL A 17 1.87 -24.89 -2.13
N GLU A 18 2.91 -25.69 -2.31
CA GLU A 18 3.33 -26.68 -1.31
C GLU A 18 3.85 -25.94 -0.06
N GLU A 19 3.16 -26.07 1.07
CA GLU A 19 3.60 -25.49 2.34
C GLU A 19 4.78 -26.30 2.87
N GLN A 20 5.96 -25.66 2.97
CA GLN A 20 7.10 -26.25 3.64
C GLN A 20 7.22 -25.67 5.04
N ASP A 21 6.87 -26.47 6.04
CA ASP A 21 7.13 -26.16 7.45
C ASP A 21 8.64 -26.25 7.69
N THR A 22 9.32 -25.13 7.48
CA THR A 22 10.63 -24.94 8.09
C THR A 22 10.37 -24.66 9.57
N VAL A 23 11.07 -25.38 10.46
CA VAL A 23 11.22 -24.98 11.86
C VAL A 23 12.63 -24.44 12.05
N PRO A 24 12.97 -23.25 11.51
CA PRO A 24 14.18 -22.59 11.95
C PRO A 24 14.01 -22.20 13.41
N ASP A 25 15.09 -22.27 14.19
CA ASP A 25 15.14 -21.51 15.43
C ASP A 25 15.02 -20.00 15.10
N ASP A 26 14.61 -19.18 16.07
CA ASP A 26 14.57 -17.72 15.91
C ASP A 26 15.98 -17.09 15.86
N SER A 27 17.00 -17.87 15.51
CA SER A 27 18.37 -17.40 15.39
C SER A 27 18.54 -16.48 14.18
N ASP A 28 19.50 -15.58 14.28
CA ASP A 28 19.80 -14.62 13.23
C ASP A 28 20.14 -15.27 11.88
N ALA A 29 20.85 -16.40 11.94
CA ALA A 29 21.24 -17.18 10.77
C ALA A 29 20.02 -17.81 10.07
N SER A 30 19.11 -18.36 10.86
CA SER A 30 17.85 -18.93 10.39
C SER A 30 16.95 -17.89 9.72
N LEU A 31 16.78 -16.72 10.35
CA LEU A 31 16.00 -15.63 9.77
C LEU A 31 16.63 -15.12 8.46
N SER A 32 17.96 -15.05 8.40
CA SER A 32 18.67 -14.62 7.18
C SER A 32 18.49 -15.60 6.02
N LEU A 33 18.26 -16.89 6.30
CA LEU A 33 17.93 -17.89 5.29
C LEU A 33 16.50 -17.77 4.79
N VAL A 34 15.54 -17.49 5.69
CA VAL A 34 14.10 -17.39 5.36
C VAL A 34 13.79 -16.10 4.60
N PHE A 35 14.39 -14.98 5.00
CA PHE A 35 14.16 -13.67 4.36
C PHE A 35 15.15 -13.37 3.22
N ASN A 36 15.87 -14.38 2.72
CA ASN A 36 16.79 -14.22 1.60
C ASN A 36 16.00 -13.92 0.32
N TYR A 37 16.04 -12.66 -0.11
CA TYR A 37 15.28 -12.18 -1.27
C TYR A 37 15.57 -12.98 -2.55
N GLU A 38 16.84 -13.21 -2.88
CA GLU A 38 17.25 -13.89 -4.10
C GLU A 38 16.72 -15.33 -4.15
N LYS A 39 16.80 -16.05 -3.03
CA LYS A 39 16.27 -17.41 -2.91
C LYS A 39 14.76 -17.43 -3.09
N LEU A 40 14.04 -16.47 -2.51
CA LEU A 40 12.59 -16.35 -2.68
C LEU A 40 12.23 -16.12 -4.16
N VAL A 41 12.97 -15.25 -4.85
CA VAL A 41 12.77 -14.99 -6.28
C VAL A 41 13.10 -16.21 -7.16
N GLN A 42 14.07 -17.03 -6.78
CA GLN A 42 14.39 -18.28 -7.47
C GLN A 42 13.34 -19.37 -7.24
N ASP A 43 12.71 -19.40 -6.06
CA ASP A 43 11.77 -20.45 -5.63
C ASP A 43 10.31 -19.95 -5.62
N ARG A 44 9.85 -19.35 -6.72
CA ARG A 44 8.52 -18.69 -6.83
C ARG A 44 7.33 -19.64 -6.64
N SER A 45 7.54 -20.95 -6.77
CA SER A 45 6.50 -21.95 -6.59
C SER A 45 6.25 -22.30 -5.13
N LYS A 46 7.05 -21.76 -4.19
CA LYS A 46 6.96 -22.07 -2.76
C LYS A 46 6.57 -20.88 -1.90
N MET A 47 5.91 -21.20 -0.80
CA MET A 47 5.62 -20.29 0.30
C MET A 47 6.21 -20.91 1.56
N HIS A 48 7.14 -20.20 2.19
CA HIS A 48 7.72 -20.59 3.46
C HIS A 48 6.82 -20.14 4.59
N LYS A 49 6.73 -20.95 5.64
CA LYS A 49 6.00 -20.63 6.85
C LYS A 49 6.96 -20.57 8.03
N LEU A 50 6.85 -19.50 8.82
CA LEU A 50 7.67 -19.25 10.00
C LEU A 50 6.80 -18.65 11.11
N ASN A 51 6.48 -19.43 12.15
CA ASN A 51 5.75 -18.96 13.34
C ASN A 51 4.50 -18.10 13.03
N GLY A 52 3.69 -18.53 12.06
CA GLY A 52 2.46 -17.83 11.65
C GLY A 52 2.65 -16.75 10.57
N TYR A 53 3.89 -16.53 10.12
CA TYR A 53 4.23 -15.71 8.95
C TYR A 53 4.39 -16.58 7.71
N TYR A 54 3.99 -16.03 6.57
CA TYR A 54 4.10 -16.61 5.24
C TYR A 54 5.01 -15.72 4.39
N ILE A 55 6.01 -16.33 3.76
CA ILE A 55 7.06 -15.64 3.01
C ILE A 55 7.21 -16.31 1.65
N GLY A 56 7.15 -15.53 0.57
CA GLY A 56 7.25 -16.09 -0.78
C GLY A 56 7.28 -15.03 -1.86
N ALA A 57 7.49 -15.47 -3.09
CA ALA A 57 7.58 -14.59 -4.26
C ALA A 57 6.52 -15.00 -5.30
N SER A 58 5.59 -14.10 -5.61
CA SER A 58 4.54 -14.35 -6.61
C SER A 58 3.97 -13.06 -7.17
N ASN A 59 3.42 -13.11 -8.38
CA ASN A 59 2.80 -11.97 -9.06
C ASN A 59 3.72 -10.73 -9.09
N ASN A 60 5.02 -10.93 -9.32
CA ASN A 60 6.04 -9.87 -9.37
C ASN A 60 6.26 -9.12 -8.04
N PHE A 61 5.93 -9.74 -6.92
CA PHE A 61 6.26 -9.24 -5.59
C PHE A 61 6.88 -10.33 -4.72
N VAL A 62 7.85 -9.94 -3.89
CA VAL A 62 8.28 -10.72 -2.72
C VAL A 62 7.48 -10.24 -1.51
N ARG A 63 6.91 -11.14 -0.72
CA ARG A 63 5.93 -10.81 0.32
C ARG A 63 6.26 -11.46 1.66
N VAL A 64 5.92 -10.77 2.74
CA VAL A 64 5.82 -11.31 4.09
C VAL A 64 4.44 -10.93 4.64
N PHE A 65 3.66 -11.89 5.11
CA PHE A 65 2.34 -11.61 5.66
C PHE A 65 1.93 -12.65 6.71
N THR A 66 1.00 -12.30 7.59
CA THR A 66 0.33 -13.25 8.48
C THR A 66 -0.99 -13.72 7.87
N LEU A 67 -1.68 -14.66 8.53
CA LEU A 67 -3.05 -15.02 8.14
C LEU A 67 -4.02 -13.82 8.16
N ASN A 68 -3.88 -12.89 9.11
CA ASN A 68 -4.68 -11.67 9.15
C ASN A 68 -4.36 -10.74 7.97
N GLY A 69 -3.10 -10.64 7.56
CA GLY A 69 -2.70 -9.95 6.33
C GLY A 69 -3.37 -10.53 5.09
N ARG A 70 -3.45 -11.87 4.99
CA ARG A 70 -4.14 -12.54 3.88
C ARG A 70 -5.65 -12.28 3.90
N LYS A 71 -6.29 -12.42 5.07
CA LYS A 71 -7.70 -12.10 5.29
C LYS A 71 -8.01 -10.67 4.87
N TYR A 72 -7.15 -9.71 5.24
CA TYR A 72 -7.28 -8.29 4.87
C TYR A 72 -7.28 -8.09 3.36
N TRP A 73 -6.33 -8.69 2.63
CA TRP A 73 -6.29 -8.55 1.17
C TRP A 73 -7.52 -9.16 0.47
N ILE A 74 -8.04 -10.28 0.99
CA ILE A 74 -9.26 -10.87 0.43
C ILE A 74 -10.47 -9.97 0.74
N ALA A 75 -10.58 -9.45 1.97
CA ALA A 75 -11.64 -8.52 2.33
C ALA A 75 -11.63 -7.24 1.48
N GLN A 76 -10.44 -6.69 1.20
CA GLN A 76 -10.23 -5.55 0.29
C GLN A 76 -10.71 -5.87 -1.13
N ALA A 77 -10.33 -7.03 -1.67
CA ALA A 77 -10.79 -7.46 -3.00
C ALA A 77 -12.32 -7.66 -3.05
N LEU A 78 -12.92 -8.22 -2.00
CA LEU A 78 -14.37 -8.39 -1.86
C LEU A 78 -15.12 -7.08 -1.56
N CYS A 79 -14.45 -5.94 -1.42
CA CYS A 79 -15.10 -4.63 -1.40
C CYS A 79 -14.70 -3.76 -2.61
N ASN A 80 -14.20 -4.38 -3.68
CA ASN A 80 -13.63 -3.70 -4.85
C ASN A 80 -12.66 -2.58 -4.47
N HIS A 81 -11.86 -2.79 -3.42
CA HIS A 81 -10.90 -1.82 -2.88
C HIS A 81 -11.50 -0.46 -2.46
N ARG A 82 -12.80 -0.41 -2.16
CA ARG A 82 -13.48 0.82 -1.73
C ARG A 82 -13.27 1.16 -0.26
N ALA A 83 -12.98 0.14 0.55
CA ALA A 83 -12.62 0.34 1.94
C ALA A 83 -11.26 1.05 2.04
N PRO A 84 -11.01 1.80 3.12
CA PRO A 84 -9.71 2.37 3.44
C PRO A 84 -8.54 1.42 3.18
N ASP A 85 -7.64 1.79 2.27
CA ASP A 85 -6.44 1.02 1.92
C ASP A 85 -5.18 1.82 2.23
N TYR A 86 -4.87 1.91 3.53
CA TYR A 86 -3.75 2.68 4.05
C TYR A 86 -2.43 1.94 3.90
N LYS A 87 -1.42 2.64 3.38
CA LYS A 87 -0.10 2.08 3.07
C LYS A 87 1.01 3.02 3.47
N ILE A 88 2.11 2.43 3.92
CA ILE A 88 3.40 3.10 4.00
C ILE A 88 4.26 2.54 2.89
N HIS A 89 4.86 3.42 2.12
CA HIS A 89 5.83 3.08 1.10
C HIS A 89 7.22 3.42 1.59
N PHE A 90 8.19 2.56 1.33
CA PHE A 90 9.61 2.85 1.51
C PHE A 90 10.26 2.93 0.14
N SER A 91 10.76 4.12 -0.15
CA SER A 91 11.41 4.47 -1.40
C SER A 91 12.88 4.06 -1.38
N VAL A 92 13.24 3.09 -2.21
CA VAL A 92 14.62 2.58 -2.30
C VAL A 92 15.02 2.44 -3.76
N VAL A 93 16.29 2.69 -4.09
CA VAL A 93 16.73 2.50 -5.47
C VAL A 93 16.59 1.01 -5.83
N PRO A 94 16.25 0.66 -7.09
CA PRO A 94 15.96 -0.72 -7.48
C PRO A 94 17.05 -1.72 -7.10
N GLN A 95 18.32 -1.32 -7.19
CA GLN A 95 19.49 -2.16 -6.87
C GLN A 95 19.55 -2.55 -5.39
N ASP A 96 18.99 -1.72 -4.52
CA ASP A 96 19.01 -1.93 -3.07
C ASP A 96 17.76 -2.66 -2.55
N VAL A 97 16.73 -2.86 -3.38
CA VAL A 97 15.47 -3.55 -3.00
C VAL A 97 15.72 -4.91 -2.32
N PRO A 98 16.60 -5.80 -2.83
CA PRO A 98 16.85 -7.08 -2.18
C PRO A 98 17.36 -6.93 -0.74
N LYS A 99 18.36 -6.06 -0.54
CA LYS A 99 18.96 -5.81 0.77
C LYS A 99 17.98 -5.12 1.71
N ALA A 100 17.29 -4.08 1.23
CA ALA A 100 16.29 -3.34 1.99
C ALA A 100 15.14 -4.26 2.45
N PHE A 101 14.59 -5.07 1.54
CA PHE A 101 13.53 -6.03 1.88
C PHE A 101 13.99 -7.00 2.96
N GLN A 102 15.18 -7.60 2.83
CA GLN A 102 15.67 -8.57 3.82
C GLN A 102 15.77 -7.95 5.22
N CYS A 103 16.31 -6.73 5.33
CA CYS A 103 16.42 -6.01 6.60
C CYS A 103 15.06 -5.64 7.19
N ILE A 104 14.14 -5.09 6.37
CA ILE A 104 12.79 -4.71 6.81
C ILE A 104 11.98 -5.96 7.19
N ALA A 105 12.06 -7.05 6.42
CA ALA A 105 11.33 -8.28 6.65
C ALA A 105 11.70 -8.94 7.98
N LYS A 106 13.00 -8.98 8.27
CA LYS A 106 13.50 -9.44 9.55
C LYS A 106 12.97 -8.58 10.70
N HIS A 107 12.99 -7.26 10.54
CA HIS A 107 12.46 -6.34 11.55
C HIS A 107 10.92 -6.47 11.72
N PHE A 108 10.19 -6.63 10.62
CA PHE A 108 8.74 -6.89 10.59
C PHE A 108 8.38 -8.11 11.43
N TYR A 109 9.11 -9.20 11.23
CA TYR A 109 8.96 -10.44 11.99
C TYR A 109 9.31 -10.27 13.47
N GLN A 110 10.48 -9.70 13.77
CA GLN A 110 10.95 -9.48 15.15
C GLN A 110 10.01 -8.58 15.96
N ARG A 111 9.37 -7.61 15.30
CA ARG A 111 8.38 -6.71 15.90
C ARG A 111 6.96 -7.27 15.92
N LYS A 112 6.77 -8.47 15.38
CA LYS A 112 5.50 -9.20 15.38
C LYS A 112 4.35 -8.46 14.70
N LEU A 113 4.61 -7.80 13.56
CA LEU A 113 3.56 -7.09 12.83
C LEU A 113 2.45 -8.04 12.37
N LYS A 114 1.21 -7.60 12.48
CA LYS A 114 0.02 -8.45 12.28
C LYS A 114 -0.46 -8.57 10.84
N PHE A 115 -0.03 -7.74 9.88
CA PHE A 115 -0.61 -7.73 8.53
C PHE A 115 0.36 -8.24 7.48
N GLY A 116 0.86 -7.36 6.62
CA GLY A 116 1.75 -7.77 5.56
C GLY A 116 2.52 -6.61 4.96
N MET A 117 3.59 -6.97 4.28
CA MET A 117 4.39 -6.09 3.45
C MET A 117 4.79 -6.82 2.17
N LYS A 118 5.15 -6.05 1.16
CA LYS A 118 5.64 -6.56 -0.12
C LYS A 118 6.76 -5.68 -0.64
N ALA A 119 7.68 -6.26 -1.39
CA ALA A 119 8.62 -5.55 -2.23
C ALA A 119 8.38 -5.92 -3.68
N ILE A 120 8.64 -4.98 -4.59
CA ILE A 120 8.71 -5.28 -6.02
C ILE A 120 9.74 -6.37 -6.26
N MET A 121 9.48 -7.24 -7.23
CA MET A 121 10.41 -8.28 -7.65
C MET A 121 11.41 -7.71 -8.66
N ILE A 122 12.70 -7.78 -8.34
CA ILE A 122 13.81 -7.44 -9.21
C ILE A 122 14.43 -8.77 -9.65
N ASP A 123 14.22 -9.15 -10.90
CA ASP A 123 14.84 -10.34 -11.47
C ASP A 123 15.52 -10.03 -12.81
N LYS A 124 16.62 -10.74 -13.08
CA LYS A 124 17.43 -10.54 -14.29
C LYS A 124 16.66 -10.80 -15.58
N GLU A 125 15.70 -11.72 -15.53
CA GLU A 125 14.88 -12.05 -16.71
C GLU A 125 14.02 -10.85 -17.12
N THR A 126 13.39 -10.21 -16.13
CA THR A 126 12.58 -9.01 -16.26
C THR A 126 13.42 -7.83 -16.71
N GLU A 127 14.65 -7.72 -16.19
CA GLU A 127 15.59 -6.65 -16.58
C GLU A 127 16.02 -6.80 -18.04
N ASN A 128 16.37 -8.02 -18.43
CA ASN A 128 16.72 -8.33 -19.82
C ASN A 128 15.53 -8.10 -20.77
N LYS A 129 14.30 -8.48 -20.35
CA LYS A 129 13.08 -8.26 -21.13
C LYS A 129 12.74 -6.78 -21.30
N SER A 130 12.99 -5.94 -20.29
CA SER A 130 12.78 -4.49 -20.43
C SER A 130 13.80 -3.85 -21.37
N MET A 131 15.09 -4.24 -21.29
CA MET A 131 16.13 -3.68 -22.15
C MET A 131 15.99 -4.05 -23.64
N MET A 132 15.31 -5.16 -23.96
CA MET A 132 15.13 -5.61 -25.36
C MET A 132 13.89 -5.04 -26.04
N ASN A 133 13.04 -4.32 -25.32
CA ASN A 133 11.73 -3.90 -25.82
C ASN A 133 11.51 -2.39 -25.65
N ASP A 134 12.07 -1.60 -26.58
CA ASP A 134 11.83 -0.15 -26.71
C ASP A 134 10.34 0.24 -26.96
N GLN A 135 9.42 -0.73 -27.08
CA GLN A 135 8.02 -0.51 -27.44
C GLN A 135 6.99 -1.14 -26.49
N PHE A 136 7.38 -1.57 -25.28
CA PHE A 136 6.38 -2.10 -24.35
C PHE A 136 5.50 -0.97 -23.78
N LYS A 137 4.33 -0.78 -24.40
CA LYS A 137 3.26 0.04 -23.84
C LYS A 137 2.72 -0.64 -22.57
N TRP A 138 2.67 0.13 -21.49
CA TRP A 138 1.98 -0.19 -20.24
C TRP A 138 0.47 -0.30 -20.49
N ASP A 139 0.02 -1.45 -20.97
CA ASP A 139 -1.40 -1.70 -21.15
C ASP A 139 -1.92 -2.41 -19.88
N THR A 140 -2.61 -1.66 -19.03
CA THR A 140 -3.14 -2.08 -17.72
C THR A 140 -4.43 -2.92 -17.83
N HIS A 141 -4.90 -3.23 -19.03
CA HIS A 141 -6.07 -4.09 -19.21
C HIS A 141 -5.78 -5.52 -18.74
N ALA A 142 -6.47 -5.90 -17.66
CA ALA A 142 -6.39 -7.19 -16.98
C ALA A 142 -6.77 -8.34 -17.92
N GLY A 143 -5.81 -9.13 -18.39
CA GLY A 143 -6.11 -10.34 -19.18
C GLY A 143 -4.97 -11.04 -19.89
N GLY A 144 -3.77 -10.44 -19.98
CA GLY A 144 -2.59 -11.09 -20.57
C GLY A 144 -1.54 -11.44 -19.52
N GLU A 145 -0.75 -12.50 -19.76
CA GLU A 145 0.52 -12.78 -19.08
C GLU A 145 1.53 -11.66 -19.35
N LYS A 146 1.31 -10.47 -18.79
CA LYS A 146 2.23 -9.35 -18.88
C LYS A 146 3.23 -9.50 -17.75
N SER A 147 4.48 -9.82 -18.10
CA SER A 147 5.60 -9.64 -17.18
C SER A 147 5.71 -8.15 -16.85
N PHE A 148 5.64 -7.80 -15.57
CA PHE A 148 5.90 -6.43 -15.14
C PHE A 148 7.31 -6.09 -15.57
N THR A 149 7.52 -5.05 -16.36
CA THR A 149 8.87 -4.57 -16.65
C THR A 149 9.42 -3.85 -15.42
N LEU A 150 10.74 -3.87 -15.24
CA LEU A 150 11.44 -3.11 -14.20
C LEU A 150 11.33 -1.59 -14.37
N GLU A 151 10.80 -1.14 -15.52
CA GLU A 151 10.62 0.26 -15.88
C GLU A 151 9.27 0.80 -15.42
N TRP A 152 9.02 0.74 -14.11
CA TRP A 152 7.92 1.51 -13.53
C TRP A 152 8.00 2.96 -14.02
N PRO A 153 6.86 3.57 -14.41
CA PRO A 153 6.82 4.99 -14.74
C PRO A 153 7.49 5.79 -13.64
N GLN A 154 8.16 6.89 -14.02
CA GLN A 154 8.87 7.72 -13.04
C GLN A 154 7.94 8.18 -11.91
N SER A 155 6.65 8.40 -12.23
CA SER A 155 5.61 8.78 -11.27
C SER A 155 5.27 7.70 -10.23
N MET A 156 5.63 6.43 -10.47
CA MET A 156 5.45 5.33 -9.51
C MET A 156 6.73 4.98 -8.74
N ARG A 157 7.88 5.58 -9.07
CA ARG A 157 9.14 5.38 -8.34
C ARG A 157 9.00 5.92 -6.92
N GLY A 158 9.55 5.18 -5.95
CA GLY A 158 9.43 5.48 -4.52
C GLY A 158 8.43 4.60 -3.76
N ARG A 159 7.88 3.56 -4.40
CA ARG A 159 6.97 2.57 -3.80
C ARG A 159 7.52 1.15 -3.85
N GLU A 160 8.83 1.00 -3.90
CA GLU A 160 9.48 -0.29 -4.12
C GLU A 160 9.18 -1.28 -3.00
N ILE A 161 8.95 -0.81 -1.77
CA ILE A 161 8.49 -1.62 -0.64
C ILE A 161 7.21 -1.00 -0.06
N THR A 162 6.20 -1.81 0.20
CA THR A 162 4.89 -1.40 0.73
C THR A 162 4.58 -2.16 2.01
N LEU A 163 4.23 -1.45 3.09
CA LEU A 163 3.59 -1.97 4.28
C LEU A 163 2.09 -1.66 4.23
N TYR A 164 1.25 -2.66 4.51
CA TYR A 164 -0.19 -2.47 4.64
C TYR A 164 -0.57 -2.14 6.09
N ILE A 165 -1.35 -1.08 6.28
CA ILE A 165 -1.92 -0.70 7.57
C ILE A 165 -3.39 -1.08 7.56
N TYR A 166 -3.77 -1.98 8.46
CA TYR A 166 -5.16 -2.27 8.70
C TYR A 166 -5.77 -1.29 9.69
N ARG A 167 -6.94 -0.78 9.32
CA ARG A 167 -7.86 -0.05 10.18
C ARG A 167 -9.25 -0.61 9.94
N TYR A 168 -10.01 -0.80 11.01
CA TYR A 168 -11.33 -1.38 10.93
C TYR A 168 -12.28 -0.39 10.27
N TYR A 169 -12.71 -0.72 9.06
CA TYR A 169 -13.64 0.08 8.29
C TYR A 169 -15.08 -0.18 8.74
N GLU A 170 -15.75 0.88 9.17
CA GLU A 170 -17.20 0.89 9.38
C GLU A 170 -17.85 1.59 8.21
N ILE A 171 -18.44 0.80 7.30
CA ILE A 171 -19.11 1.33 6.12
C ILE A 171 -20.21 2.34 6.48
N GLU A 172 -20.82 2.18 7.65
CA GLU A 172 -21.85 3.08 8.18
C GLU A 172 -21.31 4.49 8.48
N LYS A 173 -19.98 4.65 8.59
CA LYS A 173 -19.32 5.96 8.73
C LYS A 173 -19.03 6.63 7.39
N LEU A 174 -19.16 5.92 6.26
CA LEU A 174 -19.03 6.55 4.95
C LEU A 174 -20.20 7.49 4.73
N LYS A 175 -19.93 8.79 4.63
CA LYS A 175 -20.96 9.81 4.41
C LYS A 175 -20.99 10.29 2.96
N GLN A 176 -19.82 10.35 2.34
CA GLN A 176 -19.60 11.02 1.07
C GLN A 176 -18.63 10.22 0.19
N VAL A 177 -18.72 10.47 -1.11
CA VAL A 177 -17.85 9.90 -2.14
C VAL A 177 -17.32 11.04 -2.99
N ARG A 178 -16.01 11.07 -3.22
CA ARG A 178 -15.36 12.00 -4.14
C ARG A 178 -15.23 11.39 -5.52
N GLU A 179 -15.86 12.02 -6.49
CA GLU A 179 -15.73 11.68 -7.90
C GLU A 179 -14.79 12.63 -8.60
N PHE A 180 -13.91 12.06 -9.42
CA PHE A 180 -12.94 12.81 -10.21
C PHE A 180 -13.35 12.72 -11.68
N SER A 181 -13.49 13.86 -12.35
CA SER A 181 -13.77 13.89 -13.80
C SER A 181 -12.58 14.42 -14.56
N CYS A 182 -12.20 13.71 -15.63
CA CYS A 182 -11.08 14.04 -16.50
C CYS A 182 -11.51 13.89 -17.97
N SER A 183 -10.98 14.74 -18.86
CA SER A 183 -11.21 14.65 -20.31
C SER A 183 -10.38 13.50 -20.91
N HIS A 184 -10.97 12.73 -21.84
CA HIS A 184 -10.34 11.50 -22.35
C HIS A 184 -8.98 11.73 -23.02
N GLU A 185 -8.78 12.88 -23.68
CA GLU A 185 -7.55 13.25 -24.39
C GLU A 185 -6.33 13.43 -23.48
N GLU A 186 -6.54 13.54 -22.15
CA GLU A 186 -5.51 13.89 -21.19
C GLU A 186 -5.12 12.68 -20.30
N CYS A 187 -5.89 11.59 -20.30
CA CYS A 187 -5.68 10.44 -19.41
C CYS A 187 -4.46 9.57 -19.71
N ASP A 188 -3.87 9.69 -20.90
CA ASP A 188 -2.92 8.68 -21.43
C ASP A 188 -1.43 8.99 -21.17
N HIS A 189 -1.11 10.14 -20.59
CA HIS A 189 0.29 10.50 -20.34
C HIS A 189 0.46 11.19 -18.98
N ASP A 190 1.54 10.83 -18.25
CA ASP A 190 2.06 11.42 -17.00
C ASP A 190 2.33 12.96 -17.07
N VAL A 191 1.85 13.65 -18.11
CA VAL A 191 1.98 15.09 -18.33
C VAL A 191 0.67 15.80 -17.97
N MET A 192 0.12 15.50 -16.79
CA MET A 192 -0.96 16.28 -16.18
C MET A 192 -0.38 17.50 -15.48
N ASN A 193 0.14 18.45 -16.26
CA ASN A 193 0.56 19.76 -15.74
C ASN A 193 -0.69 20.59 -15.42
N ASN A 194 -1.22 20.45 -14.19
CA ASN A 194 -2.20 21.35 -13.58
C ASN A 194 -3.56 21.53 -14.30
N GLN A 195 -3.95 20.63 -15.20
CA GLN A 195 -5.25 20.75 -15.85
C GLN A 195 -6.39 20.35 -14.90
N PHE A 196 -7.47 21.13 -14.93
CA PHE A 196 -8.53 21.12 -13.92
C PHE A 196 -9.26 19.77 -13.86
N ILE A 197 -8.92 18.95 -12.87
CA ILE A 197 -9.78 17.85 -12.47
C ILE A 197 -10.95 18.47 -11.69
N SER A 198 -12.17 18.29 -12.19
CA SER A 198 -13.34 18.61 -11.38
C SER A 198 -13.52 17.52 -10.34
N ILE A 199 -13.57 17.94 -9.08
CA ILE A 199 -13.85 17.07 -7.94
C ILE A 199 -15.28 17.36 -7.50
N ASN A 200 -16.13 16.35 -7.57
CA ASN A 200 -17.52 16.42 -7.12
C ASN A 200 -17.68 15.55 -5.86
N GLU A 201 -18.29 16.09 -4.82
CA GLU A 201 -18.62 15.34 -3.61
C GLU A 201 -20.10 14.99 -3.61
N TYR A 202 -20.43 13.72 -3.41
CA TYR A 202 -21.81 13.25 -3.33
C TYR A 202 -22.06 12.60 -1.99
N SER A 203 -23.19 12.95 -1.36
CA SER A 203 -23.66 12.24 -0.17
C SER A 203 -24.23 10.88 -0.57
N ILE A 204 -23.87 9.82 0.15
CA ILE A 204 -24.46 8.48 -0.08
C ILE A 204 -25.84 8.31 0.57
N HIS A 205 -26.29 9.32 1.31
CA HIS A 205 -27.57 9.35 2.00
C HIS A 205 -28.59 10.27 1.31
N GLU A 206 -28.22 10.92 0.22
CA GLU A 206 -29.13 11.78 -0.55
C GLU A 206 -30.18 10.92 -1.27
N VAL A 207 -31.46 11.27 -1.07
CA VAL A 207 -32.57 10.59 -1.75
C VAL A 207 -32.48 10.89 -3.25
N ASN A 208 -32.37 9.84 -4.06
CA ASN A 208 -32.09 9.93 -5.50
C ASN A 208 -30.72 10.55 -5.85
N GLY A 209 -29.77 10.54 -4.92
CA GLY A 209 -28.38 10.92 -5.19
C GLY A 209 -27.71 9.99 -6.20
N LYS A 210 -26.63 10.47 -6.83
CA LYS A 210 -25.84 9.70 -7.80
C LYS A 210 -25.28 8.40 -7.21
N TYR A 211 -24.86 8.46 -5.95
CA TYR A 211 -24.38 7.33 -5.17
C TYR A 211 -25.33 7.08 -4.01
N HIS A 212 -25.62 5.80 -3.75
CA HIS A 212 -26.47 5.38 -2.65
C HIS A 212 -25.72 4.38 -1.78
N HIS A 213 -26.02 4.34 -0.47
CA HIS A 213 -25.39 3.42 0.48
C HIS A 213 -25.38 1.95 0.01
N SER A 214 -26.45 1.50 -0.66
CA SER A 214 -26.53 0.14 -1.22
C SER A 214 -25.49 -0.16 -2.31
N HIS A 215 -24.91 0.86 -2.96
CA HIS A 215 -23.84 0.67 -3.95
C HIS A 215 -22.52 0.21 -3.31
N PHE A 216 -22.35 0.42 -2.00
CA PHE A 216 -21.16 0.08 -1.23
C PHE A 216 -21.35 -1.20 -0.40
N MET A 217 -22.59 -1.69 -0.30
CA MET A 217 -22.94 -2.93 0.38
C MET A 217 -22.92 -4.08 -0.63
N GLU A 218 -21.73 -4.54 -1.00
CA GLU A 218 -21.55 -5.61 -2.00
C GLU A 218 -22.08 -6.98 -1.54
N PHE A 219 -22.21 -7.17 -0.23
CA PHE A 219 -22.62 -8.42 0.40
C PHE A 219 -23.65 -8.19 1.51
N THR A 220 -24.43 -9.24 1.79
CA THR A 220 -25.36 -9.29 2.95
C THR A 220 -24.63 -9.14 4.30
N SER A 221 -23.30 -9.33 4.32
CA SER A 221 -22.44 -9.13 5.48
C SER A 221 -21.13 -8.44 5.07
N HIS A 222 -20.64 -7.53 5.91
CA HIS A 222 -19.40 -6.80 5.71
C HIS A 222 -18.19 -7.75 5.51
N PRO A 223 -17.41 -7.69 4.41
CA PRO A 223 -16.32 -8.63 4.13
C PRO A 223 -15.32 -8.79 5.28
N PHE A 224 -14.97 -7.70 5.96
CA PHE A 224 -14.06 -7.77 7.11
C PHE A 224 -14.64 -8.57 8.28
N LYS A 225 -15.97 -8.52 8.50
CA LYS A 225 -16.65 -9.35 9.51
C LYS A 225 -16.67 -10.82 9.09
N GLN A 226 -16.81 -11.13 7.81
CA GLN A 226 -16.76 -12.51 7.30
C GLN A 226 -15.42 -13.19 7.59
N PHE A 227 -14.33 -12.42 7.60
CA PHE A 227 -12.99 -12.91 7.92
C PHE A 227 -12.59 -12.72 9.39
N GLU A 228 -13.52 -12.30 10.25
CA GLU A 228 -13.29 -12.05 11.67
C GLU A 228 -12.18 -11.01 11.94
N LEU A 229 -12.04 -10.02 11.05
CA LEU A 229 -11.15 -8.88 11.27
C LEU A 229 -11.89 -7.82 12.10
N THR A 230 -11.29 -7.45 13.22
CA THR A 230 -11.88 -6.61 14.27
C THR A 230 -10.98 -5.43 14.63
N ARG A 231 -11.47 -4.47 15.42
CA ARG A 231 -10.65 -3.32 15.86
C ARG A 231 -9.45 -3.76 16.70
N GLU A 232 -9.55 -4.88 17.40
CA GLU A 232 -8.50 -5.48 18.22
C GLU A 232 -7.31 -5.99 17.39
N ASP A 233 -7.53 -6.26 16.09
CA ASP A 233 -6.49 -6.64 15.16
C ASP A 233 -5.64 -5.44 14.74
N GLU A 234 -6.13 -4.20 14.88
CA GLU A 234 -5.38 -3.00 14.52
C GLU A 234 -4.04 -2.91 15.29
N GLU A 235 -3.05 -2.33 14.63
CA GLU A 235 -1.84 -1.89 15.30
C GLU A 235 -2.06 -0.51 15.90
N SER A 236 -1.57 -0.29 17.12
CA SER A 236 -1.63 1.04 17.72
C SER A 236 -0.80 2.04 16.91
N LEU A 237 -1.26 3.29 16.83
CA LEU A 237 -0.55 4.34 16.09
C LEU A 237 0.85 4.59 16.63
N SER A 238 1.02 4.54 17.96
CA SER A 238 2.33 4.68 18.60
C SER A 238 3.30 3.57 18.22
N PHE A 239 2.81 2.33 18.09
CA PHE A 239 3.60 1.20 17.61
C PHE A 239 4.01 1.38 16.14
N LEU A 240 3.05 1.66 15.25
CA LEU A 240 3.34 1.86 13.82
C LEU A 240 4.35 2.99 13.62
N ARG A 241 4.15 4.11 14.31
CA ARG A 241 5.06 5.26 14.28
C ARG A 241 6.47 4.88 14.71
N LYS A 242 6.61 4.16 15.83
CA LYS A 242 7.91 3.69 16.31
C LYS A 242 8.56 2.73 15.30
N TRP A 243 7.78 1.81 14.73
CA TRP A 243 8.27 0.84 13.77
C TRP A 243 8.80 1.50 12.49
N VAL A 244 8.06 2.47 11.92
CA VAL A 244 8.49 3.22 10.73
C VAL A 244 9.81 3.93 10.98
N PHE A 245 9.95 4.56 12.14
CA PHE A 245 11.19 5.22 12.54
C PHE A 245 12.37 4.24 12.63
N GLU A 246 12.17 3.07 13.24
CA GLU A 246 13.22 2.05 13.32
C GLU A 246 13.61 1.51 11.94
N VAL A 247 12.65 1.39 11.01
CA VAL A 247 12.95 1.04 9.62
C VAL A 247 13.82 2.09 8.94
N GLU A 248 13.54 3.37 9.11
CA GLU A 248 14.39 4.46 8.59
C GLU A 248 15.83 4.31 9.08
N GLU A 249 16.03 4.12 10.40
CA GLU A 249 17.36 3.94 10.99
C GLU A 249 18.07 2.69 10.45
N ILE A 250 17.32 1.59 10.24
CA ILE A 250 17.85 0.37 9.63
C ILE A 250 18.34 0.66 8.21
N LEU A 251 17.54 1.34 7.38
CA LEU A 251 17.90 1.65 5.99
C LEU A 251 19.09 2.61 5.91
N GLU A 252 19.15 3.62 6.76
CA GLU A 252 20.31 4.53 6.85
C GLU A 252 21.58 3.79 7.26
N ARG A 253 21.52 2.98 8.32
CA ARG A 253 22.66 2.19 8.83
C ARG A 253 23.18 1.20 7.80
N GLU A 254 22.29 0.62 7.01
CA GLU A 254 22.64 -0.32 5.95
C GLU A 254 23.11 0.36 4.66
N ASN A 255 23.23 1.69 4.65
CA ASN A 255 23.62 2.53 3.51
C ASN A 255 22.72 2.33 2.29
N ILE A 256 21.43 2.08 2.51
CA ILE A 256 20.45 1.98 1.42
C ILE A 256 20.22 3.35 0.81
N GLN A 257 20.23 3.46 -0.51
CA GLN A 257 19.96 4.71 -1.21
C GLN A 257 18.44 4.92 -1.37
N SER A 258 17.97 6.11 -1.01
CA SER A 258 16.57 6.52 -1.20
C SER A 258 16.32 6.88 -2.67
N ASN A 259 15.13 6.54 -3.17
CA ASN A 259 14.68 6.87 -4.52
C ASN A 259 13.75 8.11 -4.56
N GLY A 260 13.61 8.82 -3.44
CA GLY A 260 12.71 9.97 -3.31
C GLY A 260 11.23 9.61 -3.09
N CYS A 261 10.36 10.58 -2.82
CA CYS A 261 8.94 10.31 -2.60
C CYS A 261 8.21 10.12 -3.94
N ALA A 262 7.36 9.10 -4.02
CA ALA A 262 6.52 8.87 -5.19
C ALA A 262 5.47 9.97 -5.38
N ASP A 263 5.10 10.23 -6.64
CA ASP A 263 4.07 11.22 -6.95
C ASP A 263 2.72 10.82 -6.35
N GLY A 264 2.08 11.77 -5.68
CA GLY A 264 0.82 11.53 -5.00
C GLY A 264 0.95 10.88 -3.63
N ASP A 265 2.15 10.56 -3.15
CA ASP A 265 2.32 10.15 -1.75
C ASP A 265 2.59 11.34 -0.84
N LEU A 266 2.32 11.18 0.45
CA LEU A 266 2.68 12.15 1.47
C LEU A 266 4.00 11.77 2.13
N PRO A 267 5.09 12.55 1.99
CA PRO A 267 6.32 12.27 2.71
C PRO A 267 6.09 12.43 4.21
N LEU A 268 6.59 11.49 5.01
CA LEU A 268 6.40 11.47 6.46
C LEU A 268 7.44 12.32 7.23
N GLY A 269 8.17 13.19 6.53
CA GLY A 269 9.26 13.98 7.10
C GLY A 269 10.52 13.15 7.40
N LEU A 270 10.63 11.98 6.77
CA LEU A 270 11.74 11.04 6.87
C LEU A 270 12.35 10.82 5.46
N LYS A 271 13.39 10.00 5.34
CA LYS A 271 14.18 9.86 4.12
C LYS A 271 13.61 8.82 3.14
N TYR A 272 12.98 7.76 3.64
CA TYR A 272 12.47 6.66 2.80
C TYR A 272 10.95 6.58 2.80
N ALA A 273 10.29 6.92 3.91
CA ALA A 273 8.90 6.62 4.16
C ALA A 273 7.93 7.70 3.65
N SER A 274 6.90 7.24 2.95
CA SER A 274 5.74 8.03 2.55
C SER A 274 4.44 7.30 2.85
N PHE A 275 3.33 8.04 2.92
CA PHE A 275 1.99 7.51 3.23
C PHE A 275 1.04 7.72 2.05
N ARG A 276 0.20 6.71 1.80
CA ARG A 276 -0.87 6.78 0.78
C ARG A 276 -2.11 6.03 1.27
N ASN A 277 -3.28 6.56 0.92
CA ASN A 277 -4.55 5.87 0.94
C ASN A 277 -4.94 5.52 -0.50
N GLU A 278 -4.89 4.23 -0.84
CA GLU A 278 -5.17 3.71 -2.18
C GLU A 278 -6.62 3.25 -2.38
N SER A 279 -7.54 3.68 -1.51
CA SER A 279 -8.97 3.40 -1.67
C SER A 279 -9.43 3.81 -3.06
N PHE A 280 -10.17 2.93 -3.73
CA PHE A 280 -10.69 3.22 -5.06
C PHE A 280 -11.66 4.38 -5.02
N ILE A 281 -11.57 5.23 -6.02
CA ILE A 281 -12.44 6.39 -6.21
C ILE A 281 -13.19 6.25 -7.53
N PRO A 282 -14.42 6.79 -7.63
CA PRO A 282 -15.08 6.90 -8.91
C PRO A 282 -14.36 7.90 -9.82
N VAL A 283 -14.05 7.45 -11.03
CA VAL A 283 -13.43 8.26 -12.07
C VAL A 283 -14.35 8.29 -13.29
N VAL A 284 -14.80 9.49 -13.67
CA VAL A 284 -15.63 9.71 -14.86
C VAL A 284 -14.74 10.23 -15.99
N ILE A 285 -14.64 9.44 -17.06
CA ILE A 285 -13.94 9.84 -18.28
C ILE A 285 -14.96 10.51 -19.20
N GLN A 286 -14.76 11.78 -19.51
CA GLN A 286 -15.59 12.51 -20.46
C GLN A 286 -15.13 12.17 -21.89
N ASP A 287 -15.90 11.32 -22.57
CA ASP A 287 -15.72 11.05 -23.99
C ASP A 287 -16.31 12.20 -24.82
N ASN A 288 -15.51 13.23 -25.10
CA ASN A 288 -15.92 14.36 -25.95
C ASN A 288 -16.21 13.93 -27.42
N ASN A 289 -15.79 12.72 -27.81
CA ASN A 289 -15.91 12.20 -29.17
C ASN A 289 -17.07 11.22 -29.37
N ARG A 290 -17.90 10.95 -28.34
CA ARG A 290 -19.13 10.17 -28.54
C ARG A 290 -20.18 11.07 -29.17
N SER A 291 -20.31 11.01 -30.50
CA SER A 291 -21.41 11.66 -31.21
C SER A 291 -22.75 11.15 -30.67
N ASP A 292 -23.68 12.07 -30.40
CA ASP A 292 -25.01 11.85 -29.80
C ASP A 292 -25.88 10.74 -30.44
N SER A 293 -25.45 10.20 -31.58
CA SER A 293 -26.13 9.16 -32.35
C SER A 293 -26.09 7.75 -31.74
N ASP A 294 -25.17 7.45 -30.81
CA ASP A 294 -25.07 6.11 -30.16
C ASP A 294 -25.57 6.10 -28.70
N SER A 295 -26.60 6.91 -28.43
CA SER A 295 -27.29 7.04 -27.13
C SER A 295 -28.02 5.77 -26.64
N HIS A 296 -27.85 4.63 -27.32
CA HIS A 296 -28.42 3.34 -26.93
C HIS A 296 -27.45 2.35 -26.29
N VAL A 297 -26.20 2.76 -26.00
CA VAL A 297 -25.40 2.04 -24.98
C VAL A 297 -26.02 2.34 -23.62
N THR A 298 -27.01 1.53 -23.28
CA THR A 298 -27.66 1.41 -21.98
C THR A 298 -26.63 1.10 -20.91
N SER A 299 -26.04 2.17 -20.37
CA SER A 299 -25.84 2.51 -18.95
C SER A 299 -26.12 1.41 -17.90
N SER A 300 -25.55 0.23 -18.10
CA SER A 300 -25.49 -0.84 -17.09
C SER A 300 -24.06 -1.17 -16.70
N ASN A 301 -23.11 -0.28 -17.01
CA ASN A 301 -21.83 -0.30 -16.34
C ASN A 301 -22.13 -0.24 -14.84
N GLY A 302 -21.93 -1.37 -14.17
CA GLY A 302 -22.21 -1.47 -12.76
C GLY A 302 -21.42 -0.40 -12.03
N VAL A 303 -21.92 0.10 -10.91
CA VAL A 303 -21.21 1.14 -10.12
C VAL A 303 -19.75 0.75 -9.87
N ASN A 304 -19.43 -0.54 -9.81
CA ASN A 304 -18.08 -1.09 -9.67
C ASN A 304 -17.11 -0.69 -10.80
N GLU A 305 -17.58 -0.52 -12.04
CA GLU A 305 -16.74 -0.16 -13.19
C GLU A 305 -16.24 1.29 -13.15
N LEU A 306 -16.91 2.14 -12.35
CA LEU A 306 -16.50 3.52 -12.13
C LEU A 306 -15.31 3.61 -11.17
N PHE A 307 -15.14 2.63 -10.29
CA PHE A 307 -14.15 2.67 -9.22
C PHE A 307 -12.80 2.18 -9.73
N ARG A 308 -11.77 3.01 -9.57
CA ARG A 308 -10.39 2.71 -10.00
C ARG A 308 -9.40 3.14 -8.93
N TYR A 309 -8.18 2.62 -9.02
CA TYR A 309 -7.07 3.16 -8.24
C TYR A 309 -6.97 4.67 -8.45
N PRO A 310 -6.77 5.45 -7.36
CA PRO A 310 -6.63 6.89 -7.50
C PRO A 310 -5.37 7.22 -8.28
N PRO A 311 -5.44 8.12 -9.28
CA PRO A 311 -4.26 8.58 -10.01
C PRO A 311 -3.34 9.36 -9.06
N ASN A 312 -2.05 9.40 -9.37
CA ASN A 312 -1.05 10.07 -8.53
C ASN A 312 -1.39 11.54 -8.28
N TYR A 313 -1.85 12.27 -9.31
CA TYR A 313 -2.22 13.68 -9.20
C TYR A 313 -3.37 13.94 -8.22
N ALA A 314 -4.20 12.94 -7.89
CA ALA A 314 -5.29 13.09 -6.93
C ALA A 314 -4.78 13.17 -5.48
N GLY A 315 -3.47 13.03 -5.29
CA GLY A 315 -2.82 13.12 -3.99
C GLY A 315 -2.89 11.84 -3.19
N TRP A 316 -2.46 11.94 -1.93
CA TRP A 316 -2.24 10.81 -1.05
C TRP A 316 -3.51 10.30 -0.37
N ASN A 317 -4.57 11.12 -0.32
CA ASN A 317 -5.87 10.78 0.27
C ASN A 317 -7.01 11.14 -0.69
N ALA A 318 -6.94 10.66 -1.93
CA ALA A 318 -7.93 10.98 -2.96
C ALA A 318 -9.38 10.66 -2.53
N ALA A 319 -9.58 9.57 -1.78
CA ALA A 319 -10.89 9.19 -1.25
C ALA A 319 -11.37 10.01 -0.03
N ASN A 320 -10.54 10.92 0.48
CA ASN A 320 -10.88 11.85 1.56
C ASN A 320 -11.36 11.21 2.88
N TYR A 321 -10.66 10.17 3.33
CA TYR A 321 -10.95 9.62 4.63
C TYR A 321 -10.29 10.48 5.72
N GLU A 322 -11.08 11.00 6.66
CA GLU A 322 -10.62 11.80 7.81
C GLU A 322 -9.58 11.03 8.66
N GLU A 323 -9.78 9.72 8.82
CA GLU A 323 -8.83 8.87 9.54
C GLU A 323 -7.44 8.84 8.87
N ALA A 324 -7.37 9.01 7.55
CA ALA A 324 -6.09 9.09 6.85
C ALA A 324 -5.30 10.36 7.25
N GLU A 325 -6.01 11.48 7.49
CA GLU A 325 -5.41 12.71 7.99
C GLU A 325 -4.88 12.54 9.40
N SER A 326 -5.67 11.91 10.28
CA SER A 326 -5.25 11.59 11.65
C SER A 326 -4.01 10.68 11.67
N LEU A 327 -3.96 9.66 10.81
CA LEU A 327 -2.80 8.78 10.62
C LEU A 327 -1.57 9.59 10.17
N ALA A 328 -1.72 10.39 9.11
CA ALA A 328 -0.65 11.20 8.55
C ALA A 328 -0.07 12.19 9.57
N GLU A 329 -0.93 12.88 10.33
CA GLU A 329 -0.52 13.80 11.39
C GLU A 329 0.24 13.06 12.51
N ASN A 330 -0.23 11.87 12.89
CA ASN A 330 0.45 11.04 13.90
C ASN A 330 1.89 10.69 13.48
N PHE A 331 2.10 10.36 12.20
CA PHE A 331 3.42 10.10 11.64
C PHE A 331 4.29 11.35 11.53
N LYS A 332 3.74 12.51 11.12
CA LYS A 332 4.50 13.77 10.99
C LYS A 332 5.00 14.31 12.33
N ASN A 333 4.21 14.15 13.39
CA ASN A 333 4.60 14.60 14.74
C ASN A 333 5.85 13.86 15.27
N THR A 334 6.32 12.81 14.61
CA THR A 334 7.55 12.08 14.97
C THR A 334 8.82 12.87 14.66
N THR A 335 8.87 13.61 13.55
CA THR A 335 10.09 14.29 13.10
C THR A 335 10.49 15.40 14.08
N MET A 336 9.52 16.16 14.60
CA MET A 336 9.79 17.16 15.65
C MET A 336 10.17 16.51 16.99
N ASN A 337 9.66 15.31 17.24
CA ASN A 337 9.96 14.56 18.44
C ASN A 337 11.26 13.76 18.36
N ARG A 338 12.01 13.71 17.25
CA ARG A 338 13.33 13.02 17.25
C ARG A 338 14.25 13.63 18.30
N PHE A 339 14.25 14.96 18.42
CA PHE A 339 14.99 15.67 19.45
C PHE A 339 14.39 15.45 20.85
N SER A 340 13.06 15.51 20.99
CA SER A 340 12.41 15.34 22.30
C SER A 340 12.46 13.90 22.83
N ALA A 341 12.27 12.90 21.98
CA ALA A 341 12.41 11.48 22.31
C ALA A 341 13.86 11.15 22.66
N MET A 342 14.82 11.66 21.89
CA MET A 342 16.24 11.55 22.25
C MET A 342 16.49 12.18 23.62
N LEU A 343 15.98 13.38 23.90
CA LEU A 343 16.08 14.01 25.22
C LEU A 343 15.38 13.23 26.34
N CYS A 344 14.26 12.56 26.07
CA CYS A 344 13.55 11.72 27.03
C CYS A 344 14.31 10.42 27.34
N ASP A 345 14.93 9.78 26.36
CA ASP A 345 15.75 8.59 26.58
C ASP A 345 17.06 8.93 27.31
N TYR A 346 17.59 10.13 27.09
CA TYR A 346 18.70 10.68 27.87
C TYR A 346 18.26 11.44 29.12
N SER A 347 16.96 11.57 29.40
CA SER A 347 16.40 12.35 30.52
C SER A 347 17.00 11.96 31.87
N PRO A 348 17.20 10.66 32.20
CA PRO A 348 17.85 10.31 33.46
C PRO A 348 19.25 10.92 33.55
N PHE A 349 20.04 10.84 32.47
CA PHE A 349 21.40 11.39 32.44
C PHE A 349 21.42 12.93 32.42
N VAL A 350 20.55 13.55 31.64
CA VAL A 350 20.42 15.01 31.55
C VAL A 350 19.97 15.60 32.90
N LEU A 351 19.03 14.96 33.60
CA LEU A 351 18.69 15.34 34.98
C LEU A 351 19.89 15.16 35.93
N PHE A 352 20.64 14.05 35.83
CA PHE A 352 21.83 13.83 36.66
C PHE A 352 22.92 14.90 36.46
N PHE A 353 23.06 15.47 35.27
CA PHE A 353 24.04 16.54 35.00
C PHE A 353 23.51 17.96 35.27
N LEU A 354 22.20 18.20 35.17
CA LEU A 354 21.60 19.52 35.43
C LEU A 354 21.27 19.78 36.91
N ILE A 355 21.05 18.72 37.71
CA ILE A 355 20.78 18.84 39.15
C ILE A 355 21.98 19.47 39.91
N PRO A 356 23.26 19.07 39.70
CA PRO A 356 24.39 19.70 40.39
C PRO A 356 24.60 21.17 40.01
N VAL A 357 24.32 21.55 38.76
CA VAL A 357 24.48 22.93 38.27
C VAL A 357 23.44 23.85 38.91
N THR A 358 22.20 23.38 39.06
CA THR A 358 21.15 24.17 39.71
C THR A 358 21.34 24.26 41.24
N ILE A 359 21.81 23.20 41.89
CA ILE A 359 22.13 23.24 43.33
C ILE A 359 23.31 24.18 43.61
N GLY A 360 24.37 24.16 42.80
CA GLY A 360 25.54 25.03 42.99
C GLY A 360 25.28 26.53 42.79
N VAL A 361 24.26 26.89 42.00
CA VAL A 361 23.81 28.28 41.83
C VAL A 361 22.95 28.74 43.00
N ILE A 362 22.14 27.85 43.58
CA ILE A 362 21.29 28.19 44.73
C ILE A 362 22.10 28.33 46.03
N THR A 363 23.21 27.60 46.19
CA THR A 363 24.03 27.69 47.42
C THR A 363 25.01 28.87 47.47
N ASN A 364 25.15 29.64 46.38
CA ASN A 364 26.03 30.82 46.29
C ASN A 364 25.28 32.16 46.35
N HIS A 365 23.99 32.13 46.64
CA HIS A 365 23.17 33.27 47.06
C HIS A 365 22.73 33.06 48.50
#